data_AF-A0A813I3Z5-F1
#
_entry.id   AF-A0A813I3Z5-F1
#
_cell.length_a   1.000
_cell.length_b   1.000
_cell.length_c   1.000
_cell.angle_alpha   90.00
_cell.angle_beta   90.00
_cell.angle_gamma   90.00
#
_symmetry.space_group_name_H-M   'P 1'
#
loop_
_entity.id
_entity.type
_entity.pdbx_description
1 polymer ?
#
loop_
_entity_poly.entity_id
_entity_poly.type
_entity_poly.pdbx_seq_one_letter_code
_entity_poly.pdbx_strand_id
1 'polypeptide(L)'
;MGIRHDRFFELAAVELCRPNRLRSLAPRNFQNSMIAYSKRRHWHAKLLESFCRGVPRLLDNHDPRLPKTKTDLLFSYTCRDGSEVPADSFRIGGLTVIVKAFHDLRVRGSAVEQIMRSMLSYVLGSVERSPAMMREPGDACGFLRQLGFYAEGNGMDLPSMLKMVDLSSVCQGAPEKGVGQMKAALRRAGLRQDQLNQLPS
;
A
#
# COMPACT_ATOMS: atom_id res chain seq x y z
N MET A 1 -16.95 18.66 -20.88
CA MET A 1 -17.33 17.25 -20.65
C MET A 1 -16.17 16.37 -21.11
N GLY A 2 -15.59 15.56 -20.22
CA GLY A 2 -14.48 14.66 -20.59
C GLY A 2 -14.99 13.42 -21.31
N ILE A 3 -14.23 12.93 -22.29
CA ILE A 3 -14.53 11.68 -23.01
C ILE A 3 -14.56 10.52 -22.00
N ARG A 4 -15.63 9.71 -22.03
CA ARG A 4 -15.72 8.47 -21.26
C ARG A 4 -14.83 7.43 -21.92
N HIS A 5 -13.80 6.98 -21.20
CA HIS A 5 -12.82 5.99 -21.69
C HIS A 5 -13.16 4.57 -21.21
N ASP A 6 -14.43 4.27 -20.90
CA ASP A 6 -14.82 3.02 -20.25
C ASP A 6 -14.35 1.80 -21.04
N ARG A 7 -14.53 1.79 -22.37
CA ARG A 7 -14.03 0.71 -23.25
C ARG A 7 -12.51 0.51 -23.17
N PHE A 8 -11.74 1.58 -23.01
CA PHE A 8 -10.29 1.49 -22.85
C PHE A 8 -9.91 0.83 -21.52
N PHE A 9 -10.61 1.18 -20.42
CA PHE A 9 -10.38 0.57 -19.11
C PHE A 9 -10.78 -0.92 -19.09
N GLU A 10 -11.85 -1.30 -19.80
CA GLU A 10 -12.21 -2.72 -19.96
C GLU A 10 -11.12 -3.50 -20.69
N LEU A 11 -10.64 -3.00 -21.83
CA LEU A 11 -9.59 -3.65 -22.62
C LEU A 11 -8.26 -3.73 -21.85
N ALA A 12 -7.90 -2.66 -21.13
CA ALA A 12 -6.72 -2.65 -20.28
C ALA A 12 -6.85 -3.67 -19.13
N ALA A 13 -8.04 -3.82 -18.53
CA ALA A 13 -8.26 -4.78 -17.46
C ALA A 13 -8.06 -6.21 -17.95
N VAL A 14 -8.55 -6.53 -19.16
CA VAL A 14 -8.35 -7.84 -19.80
C VAL A 14 -6.87 -8.14 -20.00
N GLU A 15 -6.08 -7.19 -20.48
CA GLU A 15 -4.63 -7.37 -20.66
C GLU A 15 -3.90 -7.54 -19.32
N LEU A 16 -4.22 -6.70 -18.32
CA LEU A 16 -3.60 -6.76 -16.99
C LEU A 16 -3.93 -8.05 -16.24
N CYS A 17 -5.08 -8.67 -16.51
CA CYS A 17 -5.47 -9.95 -15.94
C CYS A 17 -4.76 -11.16 -16.59
N ARG A 18 -3.97 -10.98 -17.65
CA ARG A 18 -3.24 -12.10 -18.26
C ARG A 18 -2.18 -12.63 -17.26
N PRO A 19 -2.12 -13.95 -17.00
CA PRO A 19 -1.26 -14.51 -15.95
C PRO A 19 0.22 -14.11 -16.02
N ASN A 20 0.78 -14.07 -17.23
CA ASN A 20 2.19 -13.70 -17.43
C ASN A 20 2.42 -12.22 -17.18
N ARG A 21 1.48 -11.35 -17.57
CA ARG A 21 1.57 -9.91 -17.33
C ARG A 21 1.53 -9.63 -15.84
N LEU A 22 0.52 -10.13 -15.13
CA LEU A 22 0.35 -9.87 -13.69
C LEU A 22 1.59 -10.28 -12.87
N ARG A 23 2.22 -11.41 -13.23
CA ARG A 23 3.43 -11.93 -12.55
C ARG A 23 4.69 -11.11 -12.84
N SER A 24 4.71 -10.37 -13.95
CA SER A 24 5.86 -9.57 -14.39
C SER A 24 5.63 -8.07 -14.27
N LEU A 25 4.52 -7.63 -13.68
CA LEU A 25 4.24 -6.22 -13.47
C LEU A 25 5.13 -5.69 -12.35
N ALA A 26 5.92 -4.66 -12.64
CA ALA A 26 6.67 -3.97 -11.61
C ALA A 26 5.70 -3.29 -10.61
N PRO A 27 6.09 -3.12 -9.33
CA PRO A 27 5.24 -2.50 -8.31
C PRO A 27 4.61 -1.16 -8.71
N ARG A 28 5.35 -0.33 -9.46
CA ARG A 28 4.85 0.98 -9.94
C ARG A 28 3.67 0.83 -10.91
N ASN A 29 3.61 -0.25 -11.69
CA ASN A 29 2.50 -0.50 -12.59
C ASN A 29 1.22 -0.90 -11.85
N PHE A 30 1.32 -1.63 -10.73
CA PHE A 30 0.17 -1.88 -9.84
C PHE A 30 -0.36 -0.57 -9.27
N GLN A 31 0.53 0.27 -8.73
CA GLN A 31 0.17 1.59 -8.21
C GLN A 31 -0.54 2.45 -9.28
N ASN A 32 0.06 2.57 -10.47
CA ASN A 32 -0.50 3.38 -11.57
C ASN A 32 -1.86 2.86 -12.02
N SER A 33 -2.03 1.53 -12.10
CA SER A 33 -3.31 0.91 -12.43
C SER A 33 -4.35 1.24 -11.36
N MET A 34 -4.03 1.05 -10.08
CA MET A 34 -4.95 1.37 -8.98
C MET A 34 -5.35 2.86 -8.96
N ILE A 35 -4.41 3.78 -9.23
CA ILE A 35 -4.72 5.22 -9.38
C ILE A 35 -5.72 5.43 -10.52
N ALA A 36 -5.45 4.85 -11.69
CA ALA A 36 -6.25 5.08 -12.88
C ALA A 36 -7.70 4.61 -12.67
N TYR A 37 -7.89 3.40 -12.16
CA TYR A 37 -9.22 2.82 -11.93
C TYR A 37 -9.97 3.55 -10.81
N SER A 38 -9.30 3.88 -9.70
CA SER A 38 -9.92 4.67 -8.62
C SER A 38 -10.35 6.06 -9.08
N LYS A 39 -9.47 6.83 -9.74
CA LYS A 39 -9.81 8.19 -10.21
C LYS A 39 -10.98 8.22 -11.18
N ARG A 40 -11.11 7.16 -12.00
CA ARG A 40 -12.24 7.01 -12.93
C ARG A 40 -13.48 6.37 -12.29
N ARG A 41 -13.38 5.91 -11.04
CA ARG A 41 -14.40 5.09 -10.36
C ARG A 41 -14.84 3.90 -11.22
N HIS A 42 -13.90 3.34 -11.99
CA HIS A 42 -14.18 2.26 -12.92
C HIS A 42 -14.00 0.93 -12.19
N TRP A 43 -15.11 0.25 -11.93
CA TRP A 43 -15.14 -1.02 -11.23
C TRP A 43 -14.89 -2.18 -12.19
N HIS A 44 -13.88 -3.00 -11.92
CA HIS A 44 -13.62 -4.23 -12.68
C HIS A 44 -13.24 -5.37 -11.72
N ALA A 45 -14.24 -6.16 -11.30
CA ALA A 45 -14.11 -7.17 -10.24
C ALA A 45 -12.93 -8.15 -10.48
N LYS A 46 -12.82 -8.69 -11.69
CA LYS A 46 -11.77 -9.66 -12.04
C LYS A 46 -10.35 -9.07 -11.95
N LEU A 47 -10.21 -7.77 -12.22
CA LEU A 47 -8.91 -7.08 -12.13
C LEU A 47 -8.53 -6.89 -10.67
N LEU A 48 -9.48 -6.43 -9.85
CA LEU A 48 -9.29 -6.25 -8.41
C LEU A 48 -8.96 -7.57 -7.72
N GLU A 49 -9.66 -8.65 -8.07
CA GLU A 49 -9.37 -10.00 -7.58
C GLU A 49 -7.98 -10.47 -8.03
N SER A 50 -7.62 -10.23 -9.29
CA SER A 50 -6.28 -10.54 -9.82
C SER A 50 -5.20 -9.79 -9.06
N PHE A 51 -5.41 -8.52 -8.73
CA PHE A 51 -4.48 -7.75 -7.91
C PHE A 51 -4.38 -8.27 -6.48
N CYS A 52 -5.49 -8.68 -5.86
CA CYS A 52 -5.48 -9.33 -4.55
C CYS A 52 -4.64 -10.60 -4.53
N ARG A 53 -4.56 -11.34 -5.65
CA ARG A 53 -3.70 -12.51 -5.80
C ARG A 53 -2.24 -12.17 -6.15
N GLY A 54 -2.03 -11.13 -6.96
CA GLY A 54 -0.72 -10.77 -7.51
C GLY A 54 0.18 -10.04 -6.51
N VAL A 55 -0.37 -9.06 -5.79
CA VAL A 55 0.43 -8.20 -4.89
C VAL A 55 1.08 -8.99 -3.76
N PRO A 56 0.39 -9.89 -3.01
CA PRO A 56 1.04 -10.65 -1.94
C PRO A 56 2.25 -11.44 -2.42
N ARG A 57 2.11 -12.15 -3.55
CA ARG A 57 3.23 -12.90 -4.15
C ARG A 57 4.42 -12.01 -4.49
N LEU A 58 4.18 -10.80 -5.00
CA LEU A 58 5.24 -9.86 -5.29
C LEU A 58 5.85 -9.31 -3.99
N LEU A 59 5.04 -8.99 -2.99
CA LEU A 59 5.54 -8.61 -1.67
C LEU A 59 6.46 -9.70 -1.11
N ASP A 60 6.07 -10.97 -1.17
CA ASP A 60 6.87 -12.11 -0.69
C ASP A 60 8.18 -12.26 -1.48
N ASN A 61 8.13 -12.19 -2.82
CA ASN A 61 9.31 -12.21 -3.67
C ASN A 61 10.27 -11.05 -3.36
N HIS A 62 9.71 -9.91 -2.96
CA HIS A 62 10.41 -8.72 -2.51
C HIS A 62 10.46 -8.60 -0.98
N ASP A 63 10.30 -9.70 -0.21
CA ASP A 63 10.54 -9.75 1.24
C ASP A 63 11.71 -10.67 1.69
N PRO A 64 12.86 -10.78 0.99
CA PRO A 64 14.07 -11.22 1.66
C PRO A 64 14.51 -10.18 2.69
N ARG A 65 15.27 -10.58 3.73
CA ARG A 65 15.71 -9.76 4.88
C ARG A 65 16.02 -8.26 4.62
N LEU A 66 16.49 -7.86 3.43
CA LEU A 66 16.75 -6.46 3.03
C LEU A 66 16.45 -6.22 1.52
N PRO A 67 15.19 -6.30 1.07
CA PRO A 67 14.85 -6.38 -0.35
C PRO A 67 15.15 -5.09 -1.12
N LYS A 68 14.98 -3.95 -0.45
CA LYS A 68 15.29 -2.63 -1.01
C LYS A 68 16.79 -2.40 -1.23
N THR A 69 17.64 -3.34 -0.80
CA THR A 69 19.09 -3.29 -0.93
C THR A 69 19.67 -4.46 -1.73
N LYS A 70 18.84 -5.41 -2.13
CA LYS A 70 19.26 -6.57 -2.91
C LYS A 70 19.40 -6.19 -4.38
N THR A 71 20.62 -5.86 -4.79
CA THR A 71 20.92 -5.33 -6.13
C THR A 71 20.49 -6.24 -7.29
N ASP A 72 20.39 -7.55 -7.07
CA ASP A 72 19.85 -8.53 -8.02
C ASP A 72 18.33 -8.43 -8.24
N LEU A 73 17.62 -7.80 -7.30
CA LEU A 73 16.20 -7.51 -7.34
C LEU A 73 15.92 -6.03 -7.59
N LEU A 74 16.90 -5.21 -7.99
CA LEU A 74 16.70 -3.79 -8.23
C LEU A 74 16.98 -3.48 -9.69
N PHE A 75 15.99 -2.94 -10.41
CA PHE A 75 16.26 -2.27 -11.68
C PHE A 75 16.64 -0.83 -11.39
N SER A 76 17.86 -0.43 -11.74
CA SER A 76 18.29 0.97 -11.65
C SER A 76 17.53 1.79 -12.70
N TYR A 77 16.84 2.84 -12.28
CA TYR A 77 16.46 3.91 -13.18
C TYR A 77 17.16 5.20 -12.77
N THR A 78 17.69 5.90 -13.76
CA THR A 78 18.36 7.18 -13.55
C THR A 78 17.30 8.28 -13.47
N CYS A 79 17.28 8.99 -12.35
CA CYS A 79 16.49 10.20 -12.19
C CYS A 79 16.99 11.31 -13.14
N ARG A 80 16.19 12.37 -13.30
CA ARG A 80 16.52 13.52 -14.16
C ARG A 80 17.82 14.23 -13.74
N ASP A 81 18.22 14.09 -12.48
CA ASP A 81 19.45 14.64 -11.88
C ASP A 81 20.65 13.69 -11.98
N GLY A 82 20.51 12.53 -12.65
CA GLY A 82 21.58 11.54 -12.76
C GLY A 82 21.68 10.56 -11.60
N SER A 83 20.88 10.73 -10.53
CA SER A 83 20.90 9.78 -9.41
C SER A 83 20.30 8.43 -9.82
N GLU A 84 20.97 7.34 -9.49
CA GLU A 84 20.41 6.00 -9.66
C GLU A 84 19.50 5.67 -8.49
N VAL A 85 18.26 5.30 -8.83
CA VAL A 85 17.30 4.85 -7.84
C VAL A 85 16.99 3.39 -8.08
N PRO A 86 17.13 2.53 -7.06
CA PRO A 86 16.70 1.15 -7.16
C PRO A 86 15.16 1.08 -7.26
N ALA A 87 14.63 0.71 -8.43
CA ALA A 87 13.23 0.34 -8.61
C ALA A 87 13.11 -1.16 -8.78
N ASP A 88 12.70 -1.84 -7.73
CA ASP A 88 11.80 -2.98 -7.92
C ASP A 88 11.03 -3.38 -6.66
N SER A 89 11.29 -2.74 -5.52
CA SER A 89 10.48 -2.96 -4.32
C SER A 89 9.26 -2.04 -4.27
N PHE A 90 8.16 -2.51 -3.67
CA PHE A 90 7.06 -1.62 -3.30
C PHE A 90 7.54 -0.52 -2.34
N ARG A 91 7.41 0.75 -2.75
CA ARG A 91 7.53 1.87 -1.82
C ARG A 91 6.30 1.89 -0.92
N ILE A 92 6.47 2.27 0.36
CA ILE A 92 5.36 2.38 1.32
C ILE A 92 4.30 3.36 0.79
N GLY A 93 4.72 4.49 0.21
CA GLY A 93 3.79 5.42 -0.46
C GLY A 93 2.99 4.80 -1.61
N GLY A 94 3.57 3.84 -2.35
CA GLY A 94 2.85 3.09 -3.38
C GLY A 94 1.78 2.17 -2.79
N LEU A 95 2.07 1.50 -1.68
CA LEU A 95 1.09 0.69 -0.96
C LEU A 95 -0.04 1.56 -0.38
N THR A 96 0.28 2.73 0.16
CA THR A 96 -0.71 3.72 0.64
C THR A 96 -1.70 4.10 -0.46
N VAL A 97 -1.22 4.26 -1.69
CA VAL A 97 -2.06 4.55 -2.86
C VAL A 97 -2.97 3.37 -3.21
N ILE A 98 -2.46 2.14 -3.12
CA ILE A 98 -3.25 0.92 -3.37
C ILE A 98 -4.37 0.79 -2.34
N VAL A 99 -4.08 0.98 -1.05
CA VAL A 99 -5.08 0.98 0.04
C VAL A 99 -6.16 2.03 -0.22
N LYS A 100 -5.74 3.26 -0.55
CA LYS A 100 -6.67 4.34 -0.87
C LYS A 100 -7.56 3.98 -2.06
N ALA A 101 -7.02 3.37 -3.10
CA ALA A 101 -7.80 2.98 -4.27
C ALA A 101 -8.84 1.90 -3.94
N PHE A 102 -8.51 0.91 -3.10
CA PHE A 102 -9.49 -0.06 -2.60
C PHE A 102 -10.61 0.62 -1.79
N HIS A 103 -10.25 1.58 -0.94
CA HIS A 103 -11.23 2.38 -0.19
C HIS A 103 -12.14 3.20 -1.12
N ASP A 104 -11.58 3.94 -2.07
CA ASP A 104 -12.33 4.78 -3.01
C ASP A 104 -13.30 3.98 -3.89
N LEU A 105 -12.89 2.77 -4.29
CA LEU A 105 -13.69 1.83 -5.06
C LEU A 105 -14.65 1.00 -4.20
N ARG A 106 -14.62 1.16 -2.87
CA ARG A 106 -15.43 0.43 -1.89
C ARG A 106 -15.32 -1.10 -2.05
N VAL A 107 -14.13 -1.58 -2.41
CA VAL A 107 -13.87 -3.01 -2.56
C VAL A 107 -13.83 -3.66 -1.18
N ARG A 108 -14.47 -4.82 -1.04
CA ARG A 108 -14.58 -5.57 0.23
C ARG A 108 -14.32 -7.06 0.00
N GLY A 109 -14.11 -7.78 1.09
CA GLY A 109 -14.03 -9.24 1.11
C GLY A 109 -12.71 -9.77 1.66
N SER A 110 -12.69 -11.07 1.95
CA SER A 110 -11.56 -11.75 2.58
C SER A 110 -10.25 -11.62 1.80
N ALA A 111 -10.30 -11.65 0.47
CA ALA A 111 -9.12 -11.46 -0.37
C ALA A 111 -8.50 -10.05 -0.20
N VAL A 112 -9.34 -9.02 -0.01
CA VAL A 112 -8.83 -7.67 0.27
C VAL A 112 -8.29 -7.60 1.68
N GLU A 113 -8.92 -8.22 2.68
CA GLU A 113 -8.33 -8.24 4.03
C GLU A 113 -6.96 -8.95 4.06
N GLN A 114 -6.81 -10.03 3.31
CA GLN A 114 -5.53 -10.73 3.17
C GLN A 114 -4.46 -9.85 2.51
N ILE A 115 -4.80 -9.09 1.45
CA ILE A 115 -3.84 -8.15 0.85
C ILE A 115 -3.45 -7.05 1.83
N MET A 116 -4.40 -6.53 2.63
CA MET A 116 -4.14 -5.49 3.63
C MET A 116 -3.19 -5.99 4.72
N ARG A 117 -3.38 -7.24 5.18
CA ARG A 117 -2.46 -7.91 6.13
C ARG A 117 -1.06 -8.08 5.55
N SER A 118 -0.96 -8.52 4.30
CA SER A 118 0.32 -8.70 3.61
C SER A 118 1.05 -7.36 3.44
N MET A 119 0.34 -6.31 3.01
CA MET A 119 0.90 -4.96 2.90
C MET A 119 1.32 -4.40 4.27
N LEU A 120 0.51 -4.59 5.31
CA LEU A 120 0.88 -4.15 6.66
C LEU A 120 2.15 -4.86 7.14
N SER A 121 2.23 -6.19 7.01
CA SER A 121 3.42 -6.96 7.39
C SER A 121 4.67 -6.48 6.65
N TYR A 122 4.54 -6.25 5.34
CA TYR A 122 5.62 -5.69 4.51
C TYR A 122 6.06 -4.29 4.98
N VAL A 123 5.12 -3.40 5.28
CA VAL A 123 5.40 -2.04 5.76
C VAL A 123 6.16 -2.10 7.09
N LEU A 124 5.71 -2.93 8.03
CA LEU A 124 6.37 -3.12 9.33
C LEU A 124 7.80 -3.65 9.15
N GLY A 125 7.97 -4.71 8.36
CA GLY A 125 9.29 -5.26 8.07
C GLY A 125 10.20 -4.27 7.32
N SER A 126 9.64 -3.36 6.52
CA SER A 126 10.39 -2.29 5.87
C SER A 126 10.81 -1.19 6.84
N VAL A 127 9.94 -0.79 7.78
CA VAL A 127 10.29 0.17 8.84
C VAL A 127 11.45 -0.34 9.68
N GLU A 128 11.41 -1.62 10.06
CA GLU A 128 12.42 -2.25 10.91
C GLU A 128 13.77 -2.43 10.20
N ARG A 129 13.76 -2.89 8.94
CA ARG A 129 14.98 -3.41 8.28
C ARG A 129 15.50 -2.55 7.15
N SER A 130 14.70 -1.66 6.55
CA SER A 130 15.16 -0.89 5.38
C SER A 130 16.02 0.31 5.77
N PRO A 131 17.09 0.62 5.00
CA PRO A 131 17.87 1.84 5.18
C PRO A 131 17.00 3.10 5.10
N ALA A 132 17.38 4.16 5.82
CA ALA A 132 16.64 5.41 5.86
C ALA A 132 16.45 6.05 4.47
N MET A 133 17.46 5.98 3.60
CA MET A 133 17.39 6.49 2.21
C MET A 133 16.31 5.83 1.34
N MET A 134 15.75 4.70 1.77
CA MET A 134 14.72 3.94 1.06
C MET A 134 13.31 4.14 1.63
N ARG A 135 13.16 5.10 2.56
CA ARG A 135 11.92 5.48 3.23
C ARG A 135 11.78 7.00 3.22
N GLU A 136 10.54 7.47 3.17
CA GLU A 136 10.23 8.89 3.36
C GLU A 136 9.75 9.10 4.80
N PRO A 137 10.16 10.19 5.48
CA PRO A 137 9.66 10.50 6.82
C PRO A 137 8.13 10.48 6.89
N GLY A 138 7.57 9.65 7.78
CA GLY A 138 6.13 9.51 7.97
C GLY A 138 5.35 8.73 6.89
N ASP A 139 6.01 8.07 5.93
CA ASP A 139 5.33 7.27 4.90
C ASP A 139 4.49 6.13 5.50
N ALA A 140 5.01 5.43 6.51
CA ALA A 140 4.34 4.35 7.22
C ALA A 140 3.19 4.86 8.11
N CYS A 141 3.34 6.04 8.73
CA CYS A 141 2.22 6.74 9.38
C CYS A 141 1.11 7.06 8.37
N GLY A 142 1.49 7.52 7.17
CA GLY A 142 0.58 7.77 6.06
C GLY A 142 -0.18 6.50 5.62
N PHE A 143 0.52 5.37 5.57
CA PHE A 143 -0.07 4.06 5.28
C PHE A 143 -1.09 3.65 6.35
N LEU A 144 -0.71 3.67 7.63
CA LEU A 144 -1.61 3.30 8.74
C LEU A 144 -2.87 4.16 8.78
N ARG A 145 -2.74 5.47 8.49
CA ARG A 145 -3.90 6.36 8.37
C ARG A 145 -4.87 5.89 7.28
N GLN A 146 -4.36 5.53 6.09
CA GLN A 146 -5.22 5.02 5.01
C GLN A 146 -5.82 3.67 5.32
N LEU A 147 -5.07 2.80 6.01
CA LEU A 147 -5.58 1.52 6.48
C LEU A 147 -6.71 1.71 7.49
N GLY A 148 -6.61 2.70 8.38
CA GLY A 148 -7.68 3.10 9.30
C GLY A 148 -8.94 3.56 8.59
N PHE A 149 -8.82 4.45 7.58
CA PHE A 149 -9.96 4.86 6.76
C PHE A 149 -10.61 3.68 6.04
N TYR A 150 -9.81 2.76 5.50
CA TYR A 150 -10.35 1.55 4.88
C TYR A 150 -11.07 0.68 5.91
N ALA A 151 -10.50 0.45 7.10
CA ALA A 151 -11.11 -0.39 8.14
C ALA A 151 -12.47 0.14 8.63
N GLU A 152 -12.55 1.45 8.92
CA GLU A 152 -13.77 2.14 9.36
C GLU A 152 -14.97 1.84 8.46
N GLY A 153 -14.77 1.82 7.14
CA GLY A 153 -15.83 1.59 6.17
C GLY A 153 -16.09 0.13 5.80
N ASN A 154 -15.30 -0.83 6.27
CA ASN A 154 -15.30 -2.19 5.68
C ASN A 154 -15.27 -3.35 6.70
N GLY A 155 -15.26 -3.08 8.01
CA GLY A 155 -15.41 -4.14 9.04
C GLY A 155 -14.17 -5.01 9.26
N MET A 156 -13.01 -4.57 8.78
CA MET A 156 -11.73 -5.26 8.99
C MET A 156 -11.31 -5.15 10.47
N ASP A 157 -10.89 -6.27 11.08
CA ASP A 157 -10.37 -6.32 12.44
C ASP A 157 -8.95 -5.75 12.54
N LEU A 158 -8.87 -4.42 12.40
CA LEU A 158 -7.64 -3.66 12.50
C LEU A 158 -7.00 -3.70 13.91
N PRO A 159 -7.76 -3.70 15.03
CA PRO A 159 -7.18 -3.84 16.37
C PRO A 159 -6.33 -5.11 16.53
N SER A 160 -6.82 -6.26 16.07
CA SER A 160 -6.04 -7.52 16.13
C SER A 160 -4.81 -7.47 15.24
N MET A 161 -4.90 -6.82 14.07
CA MET A 161 -3.76 -6.65 13.16
C MET A 161 -2.64 -5.79 13.76
N LEU A 162 -2.98 -4.82 14.61
CA LEU A 162 -2.03 -3.85 15.17
C LEU A 162 -1.60 -4.17 16.62
N LYS A 163 -2.07 -5.30 17.20
CA LYS A 163 -1.89 -5.62 18.63
C LYS A 163 -0.42 -5.59 19.09
N MET A 164 0.53 -5.97 18.24
CA MET A 164 1.96 -6.05 18.56
C MET A 164 2.79 -4.99 17.82
N VAL A 165 2.15 -4.00 17.21
CA VAL A 165 2.84 -2.97 16.44
C VAL A 165 3.25 -1.84 17.38
N ASP A 166 4.56 -1.57 17.45
CA ASP A 166 5.05 -0.33 18.05
C ASP A 166 4.75 0.85 17.12
N LEU A 167 3.61 1.50 17.35
CA LEU A 167 3.16 2.63 16.55
C LEU A 167 4.12 3.82 16.62
N SER A 168 4.90 3.97 17.71
CA SER A 168 5.90 5.04 17.87
C SER A 168 7.00 4.91 16.82
N SER A 169 7.62 3.74 16.74
CA SER A 169 8.64 3.42 15.73
C SER A 169 8.11 3.59 14.30
N VAL A 170 6.87 3.16 14.04
CA VAL A 170 6.25 3.26 12.72
C VAL A 170 6.01 4.71 12.29
N CYS A 171 5.79 5.62 13.23
CA CYS A 171 5.48 7.03 12.93
C CYS A 171 6.69 7.96 13.04
N GLN A 172 7.91 7.43 13.12
CA GLN A 172 9.12 8.22 13.23
C GLN A 172 9.24 9.23 12.07
N GLY A 173 9.46 10.51 12.42
CA GLY A 173 9.60 11.61 11.46
C GLY A 173 8.30 12.06 10.81
N ALA A 174 7.14 11.53 11.20
CA ALA A 174 5.85 12.04 10.74
C ALA A 174 5.53 13.40 11.40
N PRO A 175 4.99 14.39 10.66
CA PRO A 175 4.50 15.63 11.27
C PRO A 175 3.38 15.35 12.29
N GLU A 176 3.32 16.12 13.37
CA GLU A 176 2.31 15.98 14.44
C GLU A 176 0.88 15.91 13.89
N LYS A 177 0.55 16.79 12.93
CA LYS A 177 -0.75 16.78 12.24
C LYS A 177 -1.04 15.43 11.56
N GLY A 178 -0.02 14.82 10.96
CA GLY A 178 -0.12 13.50 10.33
C GLY A 178 -0.40 12.39 11.35
N VAL A 179 0.32 12.42 12.49
CA VAL A 179 0.12 11.49 13.61
C VAL A 179 -1.29 11.64 14.19
N GLY A 180 -1.75 12.87 14.40
CA GLY A 180 -3.11 13.15 14.90
C GLY A 180 -4.21 12.63 13.96
N GLN A 181 -4.05 12.81 12.64
CA GLN A 181 -4.98 12.25 11.65
C GLN A 181 -4.98 10.72 11.63
N MET A 182 -3.80 10.12 11.77
CA MET A 182 -3.65 8.66 11.85
C MET A 182 -4.33 8.11 13.10
N LYS A 183 -4.07 8.68 14.28
CA LYS A 183 -4.74 8.33 15.55
C LYS A 183 -6.27 8.41 15.41
N ALA A 184 -6.78 9.48 14.81
CA ALA A 184 -8.21 9.64 14.60
C ALA A 184 -8.81 8.57 13.67
N ALA A 185 -8.12 8.20 12.59
CA ALA A 185 -8.56 7.14 11.68
C ALA A 185 -8.55 5.76 12.37
N LEU A 186 -7.49 5.43 13.10
CA LEU A 186 -7.41 4.17 13.85
C LEU A 186 -8.47 4.07 14.95
N ARG A 187 -8.77 5.17 15.65
CA ARG A 187 -9.84 5.22 16.65
C ARG A 187 -11.20 4.89 16.05
N ARG A 188 -11.54 5.48 14.89
CA ARG A 188 -12.80 5.17 14.19
C ARG A 188 -12.85 3.74 13.66
N ALA A 189 -11.70 3.14 13.38
CA ALA A 189 -11.55 1.73 13.05
C ALA A 189 -11.57 0.78 14.28
N GLY A 190 -11.82 1.28 15.48
CA GLY A 190 -12.00 0.47 16.69
C GLY A 190 -10.76 0.28 17.56
N LEU A 191 -9.65 0.99 17.31
CA LEU A 191 -8.51 0.96 18.24
C LEU A 191 -8.84 1.71 19.53
N ARG A 192 -8.47 1.10 20.65
CA ARG A 192 -8.71 1.67 21.99
C ARG A 192 -7.70 2.79 22.30
N GLN A 193 -8.10 3.68 23.20
CA GLN A 193 -7.30 4.86 23.55
C GLN A 193 -5.95 4.50 24.20
N ASP A 194 -5.88 3.43 24.99
CA ASP A 194 -4.64 2.91 25.59
C ASP A 194 -3.61 2.49 24.54
N GLN A 195 -4.07 1.91 23.42
CA GLN A 195 -3.20 1.54 22.29
C GLN A 195 -2.69 2.77 21.54
N LEU A 196 -3.50 3.83 21.45
CA LEU A 196 -3.14 5.08 20.75
C LEU A 196 -2.26 6.01 21.60
N ASN A 197 -2.27 5.86 22.92
CA ASN A 197 -1.48 6.66 23.86
C ASN A 197 0.00 6.25 23.90
N GLN A 198 0.38 5.13 23.27
CA GLN A 198 1.78 4.70 23.14
C GLN A 198 2.57 5.48 22.06
N LEU A 199 1.90 6.38 21.34
CA LEU A 199 2.48 7.20 20.28
C LEU A 199 2.98 8.54 20.85
N PRO A 200 4.14 9.04 20.39
CA PRO A 200 4.63 10.37 20.76
C PRO A 200 3.59 11.45 20.45
N SER A 201 3.56 12.45 21.33
CA SER A 201 2.69 13.63 21.25
C SER A 201 2.97 14.44 20.00
#